data_AF-A0A7S0AL44-F1
#
_entry.id   AF-A0A7S0AL44-F1
#
_cell.length_a   1.000
_cell.length_b   1.000
_cell.length_c   1.000
_cell.angle_alpha   90.00
_cell.angle_beta   90.00
_cell.angle_gamma   90.00
#
_symmetry.space_group_name_H-M   'P 1'
#
loop_
_entity.id
_entity.type
_entity.pdbx_description
1 polymer ?
#
loop_
_entity_poly.entity_id
_entity_poly.type
_entity_poly.pdbx_seq_one_letter_code
_entity_poly.pdbx_strand_id
1 'polypeptide(L)'
;MFFDGVIDNPQVGTTIVGAVNVVATWVALLLMDSCGRKTLILWSSAGMFISCIAIVLSLLGFFSNMVALGGVNAYVSFFEIGLGPIPWLIVAEMFEAKYVATAMSVSCQVNWSCNFIIGLAFPYMNKYLGPYSFGPFALVLLLTFIFAAFELPETQGTTPEELQAELVRRNSNVVYHNIDIEGNYNVPLDVEWRMAMEQLKLEEEDAMKKGSYNYGFQPMTQSAPRISQASFPQEPTTWASSMGTSPPTR
;
A
#
# COMPACT_ATOMS: atom_id res chain seq x y z
N MET A 1 4.55 -31.92 -17.27
CA MET A 1 5.86 -31.23 -17.30
C MET A 1 6.59 -31.27 -15.96
N PHE A 2 6.09 -30.67 -14.86
CA PHE A 2 6.79 -30.72 -13.55
C PHE A 2 6.59 -32.04 -12.77
N PHE A 3 5.45 -32.70 -12.98
CA PHE A 3 5.09 -33.95 -12.30
C PHE A 3 5.45 -35.21 -13.10
N ASP A 4 5.92 -35.05 -14.34
CA ASP A 4 6.30 -36.19 -15.18
C ASP A 4 7.49 -36.91 -14.55
N GLY A 5 7.26 -38.16 -14.14
CA GLY A 5 8.24 -39.04 -13.52
C GLY A 5 8.37 -38.94 -12.00
N VAL A 6 7.51 -38.17 -11.32
CA VAL A 6 7.53 -38.05 -9.83
C VAL A 6 6.24 -38.56 -9.18
N ILE A 7 5.08 -38.32 -9.80
CA ILE A 7 3.77 -38.73 -9.27
C ILE A 7 2.92 -39.28 -10.43
N ASP A 8 2.42 -40.52 -10.29
CA ASP A 8 1.65 -41.21 -11.34
C ASP A 8 0.32 -40.51 -11.70
N ASN A 9 -0.24 -39.72 -10.76
CA ASN A 9 -1.43 -38.92 -10.99
C ASN A 9 -1.15 -37.40 -10.83
N PRO A 10 -1.22 -36.60 -11.91
CA PRO A 10 -1.05 -35.15 -11.88
C PRO A 10 -1.97 -34.43 -10.87
N GLN A 11 -3.15 -34.98 -10.58
CA GLN A 11 -4.12 -34.41 -9.64
C GLN A 11 -3.59 -34.41 -8.20
N VAL A 12 -2.90 -35.47 -7.79
CA VAL A 12 -2.30 -35.57 -6.44
C VAL A 12 -1.21 -34.53 -6.26
N GLY A 13 -0.41 -34.30 -7.31
CA GLY A 13 0.61 -33.24 -7.34
C GLY A 13 0.00 -31.85 -7.13
N THR A 14 -1.09 -31.53 -7.84
CA THR A 14 -1.78 -30.25 -7.66
C THR A 14 -2.44 -30.11 -6.28
N THR A 15 -2.97 -31.19 -5.71
CA THR A 15 -3.56 -31.19 -4.36
C THR A 15 -2.51 -30.90 -3.29
N ILE A 16 -1.31 -31.50 -3.40
CA ILE A 16 -0.20 -31.25 -2.46
C ILE A 16 0.24 -29.79 -2.54
N VAL A 17 0.41 -29.25 -3.75
CA VAL A 17 0.75 -27.82 -3.95
C VAL A 17 -0.30 -26.91 -3.31
N GLY A 18 -1.59 -27.21 -3.52
CA GLY A 18 -2.69 -26.46 -2.91
C GLY A 18 -2.66 -26.51 -1.37
N ALA A 19 -2.40 -27.69 -0.79
CA ALA A 19 -2.31 -27.84 0.66
C ALA A 19 -1.14 -27.06 1.28
N VAL A 20 0.04 -27.11 0.64
CA VAL A 20 1.22 -26.33 1.06
C VAL A 20 0.91 -24.83 0.99
N ASN A 21 0.22 -24.39 -0.07
CA ASN A 21 -0.17 -23.00 -0.21
C ASN A 21 -1.08 -22.54 0.95
N VAL A 22 -2.12 -23.32 1.30
CA VAL A 22 -3.00 -22.98 2.44
C VAL A 22 -2.23 -22.85 3.76
N VAL A 23 -1.29 -23.76 4.03
CA VAL A 23 -0.45 -23.69 5.24
C VAL A 23 0.49 -22.48 5.19
N ALA A 24 1.08 -22.20 4.03
CA ALA A 24 1.94 -21.03 3.84
C ALA A 24 1.15 -19.72 4.05
N THR A 25 -0.07 -19.62 3.55
CA THR A 25 -0.95 -18.47 3.78
C THR A 25 -1.29 -18.34 5.26
N TRP A 26 -1.59 -19.44 5.98
CA TRP A 26 -1.84 -19.38 7.42
C TRP A 26 -0.62 -18.84 8.19
N VAL A 27 0.57 -19.31 7.84
CA VAL A 27 1.83 -18.83 8.43
C VAL A 27 2.07 -17.36 8.07
N ALA A 28 1.84 -16.96 6.82
CA ALA A 28 1.97 -15.58 6.34
C ALA A 28 1.10 -14.62 7.15
N LEU A 29 -0.15 -14.99 7.46
CA LEU A 29 -1.05 -14.18 8.29
C LEU A 29 -0.45 -13.92 9.69
N LEU A 30 0.15 -14.94 10.32
CA LEU A 30 0.77 -14.78 11.64
C LEU A 30 2.02 -13.89 11.59
N LEU A 31 2.83 -14.01 10.54
CA LEU A 31 4.03 -13.21 10.33
C LEU A 31 3.71 -11.75 10.00
N MET A 32 2.62 -11.50 9.27
CA MET A 32 2.24 -10.16 8.81
C MET A 32 1.91 -9.19 9.96
N ASP A 33 1.37 -9.71 11.07
CA ASP A 33 1.05 -8.88 12.23
C ASP A 33 2.30 -8.58 13.09
N SER A 34 3.32 -9.43 13.01
CA SER A 34 4.49 -9.37 13.91
C SER A 34 5.75 -8.75 13.28
N CYS A 35 5.79 -8.62 11.95
CA CYS A 35 6.97 -8.19 11.22
C CYS A 35 6.69 -7.01 10.28
N GLY A 36 7.71 -6.18 10.09
CA GLY A 36 7.65 -4.98 9.25
C GLY A 36 7.28 -5.29 7.81
N ARG A 37 6.46 -4.43 7.18
CA ARG A 37 6.01 -4.60 5.79
C ARG A 37 7.20 -4.57 4.84
N LYS A 38 8.18 -3.70 5.10
CA LYS A 38 9.43 -3.62 4.32
C LYS A 38 10.23 -4.91 4.45
N THR A 39 10.40 -5.40 5.67
CA THR A 39 11.12 -6.65 5.94
C THR A 39 10.45 -7.83 5.23
N LEU A 40 9.12 -7.92 5.25
CA LEU A 40 8.37 -8.98 4.58
C LEU A 40 8.56 -8.96 3.06
N ILE A 41 8.51 -7.78 2.43
CA ILE A 41 8.75 -7.67 0.98
C ILE A 41 10.19 -8.08 0.64
N LEU A 42 11.18 -7.72 1.45
CA LEU A 42 12.58 -8.10 1.23
C LEU A 42 12.78 -9.63 1.32
N TRP A 43 12.24 -10.27 2.35
CA TRP A 43 12.32 -11.72 2.50
C TRP A 43 11.56 -12.45 1.40
N SER A 44 10.36 -11.98 1.06
CA SER A 44 9.54 -12.52 -0.02
C SER A 44 10.26 -12.44 -1.37
N SER A 45 10.74 -11.25 -1.76
CA SER A 45 11.44 -11.05 -3.03
C SER A 45 12.75 -11.86 -3.12
N ALA A 46 13.54 -11.92 -2.04
CA ALA A 46 14.75 -12.75 -1.99
C ALA A 46 14.45 -14.25 -2.11
N GLY A 47 13.45 -14.75 -1.37
CA GLY A 47 13.05 -16.15 -1.41
C GLY A 47 12.48 -16.57 -2.78
N MET A 48 11.69 -15.70 -3.39
CA MET A 48 11.18 -15.89 -4.75
C MET A 48 12.31 -15.88 -5.79
N PHE A 49 13.29 -14.98 -5.66
CA PHE A 49 14.44 -14.90 -6.56
C PHE A 49 15.27 -16.19 -6.54
N ILE A 50 15.60 -16.69 -5.34
CA ILE A 50 16.33 -17.96 -5.16
C ILE A 50 15.53 -19.13 -5.73
N SER A 51 14.22 -19.16 -5.47
CA SER A 51 13.32 -20.19 -6.01
C SER A 51 13.28 -20.17 -7.55
N CYS A 52 13.30 -18.98 -8.15
CA CYS A 52 13.35 -18.79 -9.60
C CYS A 52 14.63 -19.39 -10.19
N ILE A 53 15.78 -19.14 -9.57
CA ILE A 53 17.07 -19.73 -9.96
C ILE A 53 17.03 -21.26 -9.84
N ALA A 54 16.49 -21.79 -8.74
CA ALA A 54 16.38 -23.23 -8.53
C ALA A 54 15.51 -23.91 -9.60
N ILE A 55 14.40 -23.29 -9.99
CA ILE A 55 13.52 -23.75 -11.08
C ILE A 55 14.29 -23.78 -12.41
N VAL A 56 14.97 -22.68 -12.77
CA VAL A 56 15.76 -22.60 -14.02
C VAL A 56 16.84 -23.68 -14.06
N LEU A 57 17.63 -23.83 -13.00
CA LEU A 57 18.70 -24.82 -12.93
C LEU A 57 18.16 -26.26 -13.01
N SER A 58 17.02 -26.53 -12.37
CA SER A 58 16.37 -27.84 -12.46
C SER A 58 15.85 -28.11 -13.88
N LEU A 59 15.21 -27.14 -14.53
CA LEU A 59 14.73 -27.27 -15.91
C LEU A 59 15.85 -27.38 -16.95
N LEU A 60 17.06 -26.89 -16.64
CA LEU A 60 18.27 -27.09 -17.46
C LEU A 60 18.92 -28.46 -17.25
N GLY A 61 18.40 -29.29 -16.33
CA GLY A 61 18.88 -30.65 -16.08
C GLY A 61 20.00 -30.76 -15.04
N PHE A 62 20.36 -29.67 -14.33
CA PHE A 62 21.34 -29.73 -13.24
C PHE A 62 20.79 -30.39 -11.97
N PHE A 63 19.46 -30.38 -11.79
CA PHE A 63 18.77 -30.97 -10.64
C PHE A 63 17.56 -31.80 -11.08
N SER A 64 17.06 -32.67 -10.19
CA SER A 64 15.89 -33.50 -10.44
C SER A 64 14.59 -32.69 -10.57
N ASN A 65 13.59 -33.21 -11.28
CA ASN A 65 12.27 -32.57 -11.43
C ASN A 65 11.57 -32.31 -10.08
N MET A 66 11.92 -33.06 -9.02
CA MET A 66 11.43 -32.79 -7.67
C MET A 66 11.90 -31.44 -7.13
N VAL A 67 13.11 -31.00 -7.50
CA VAL A 67 13.64 -29.69 -7.12
C VAL A 67 12.88 -28.57 -7.85
N ALA A 68 12.53 -28.75 -9.13
CA ALA A 68 11.65 -27.79 -9.81
C ALA A 68 10.28 -27.68 -9.13
N LEU A 69 9.67 -28.82 -8.75
CA LEU A 69 8.40 -28.83 -8.03
C LEU A 69 8.52 -28.14 -6.65
N GLY A 70 9.56 -28.45 -5.90
CA GLY A 70 9.84 -27.79 -4.62
C GLY A 70 10.08 -26.29 -4.78
N GLY A 71 10.81 -25.90 -5.83
CA GLY A 71 11.08 -24.50 -6.19
C GLY A 71 9.81 -23.73 -6.53
N VAL A 72 8.87 -24.32 -7.29
CA VAL A 72 7.58 -23.68 -7.57
C VAL A 72 6.76 -23.49 -6.29
N ASN A 73 6.71 -24.51 -5.41
CA ASN A 73 6.03 -24.39 -4.13
C ASN A 73 6.64 -23.32 -3.22
N ALA A 74 7.98 -23.28 -3.15
CA ALA A 74 8.70 -22.27 -2.41
C ALA A 74 8.44 -20.87 -2.97
N TYR A 75 8.46 -20.71 -4.30
CA TYR A 75 8.14 -19.46 -4.98
C TYR A 75 6.75 -18.94 -4.57
N VAL A 76 5.73 -19.81 -4.62
CA VAL A 76 4.36 -19.46 -4.22
C VAL A 76 4.30 -19.14 -2.72
N SER A 77 4.95 -19.94 -1.87
CA SER A 77 4.95 -19.71 -0.42
C SER A 77 5.57 -18.36 -0.05
N PHE A 78 6.71 -18.01 -0.64
CA PHE A 78 7.35 -16.71 -0.42
C PHE A 78 6.54 -15.55 -0.99
N PHE A 79 5.82 -15.76 -2.10
CA PHE A 79 4.90 -14.75 -2.65
C PHE A 79 3.79 -14.41 -1.65
N GLU A 80 3.10 -15.41 -1.12
CA GLU A 80 2.00 -15.22 -0.15
C GLU A 80 2.44 -14.54 1.15
N ILE A 81 3.71 -14.73 1.57
CA ILE A 81 4.26 -14.10 2.79
C ILE A 81 4.43 -12.58 2.64
N GLY A 82 4.62 -12.07 1.42
CA GLY A 82 4.95 -10.65 1.23
C GLY A 82 4.28 -10.04 0.01
N LEU A 83 4.81 -10.33 -1.18
CA LEU A 83 4.38 -9.68 -2.42
C LEU A 83 2.91 -9.94 -2.82
N GLY A 84 2.25 -10.94 -2.24
CA GLY A 84 0.81 -11.19 -2.39
C GLY A 84 -0.04 -10.14 -1.67
N PRO A 85 -0.07 -10.14 -0.31
CA PRO A 85 -0.95 -9.26 0.45
C PRO A 85 -0.40 -7.85 0.69
N ILE A 86 0.92 -7.70 0.87
CA ILE A 86 1.53 -6.46 1.37
C ILE A 86 1.35 -5.26 0.41
N PRO A 87 1.48 -5.39 -0.92
CA PRO A 87 1.26 -4.26 -1.82
C PRO A 87 -0.14 -3.63 -1.69
N TRP A 88 -1.16 -4.44 -1.42
CA TRP A 88 -2.53 -3.95 -1.20
C TRP A 88 -2.66 -3.17 0.12
N LEU A 89 -1.92 -3.61 1.14
CA LEU A 89 -1.93 -3.01 2.47
C LEU A 89 -1.14 -1.71 2.51
N ILE A 90 0.05 -1.69 1.90
CA ILE A 90 0.90 -0.50 1.84
C ILE A 90 0.16 0.66 1.16
N VAL A 91 -0.62 0.41 0.10
CA VAL A 91 -1.40 1.49 -0.54
C VAL A 91 -2.48 2.04 0.40
N ALA A 92 -3.03 1.23 1.31
CA ALA A 92 -3.96 1.73 2.32
C ALA A 92 -3.25 2.47 3.48
N GLU A 93 -2.03 2.05 3.84
CA GLU A 93 -1.23 2.62 4.93
C GLU A 93 -0.49 3.91 4.51
N MET A 94 -0.13 4.06 3.23
CA MET A 94 0.65 5.21 2.73
C MET A 94 -0.18 6.46 2.41
N PHE A 95 -1.49 6.33 2.26
CA PHE A 95 -2.36 7.42 1.83
C PHE A 95 -3.36 7.79 2.92
N GLU A 96 -3.64 9.08 3.07
CA GLU A 96 -4.76 9.56 3.88
C GLU A 96 -6.09 8.97 3.37
N ALA A 97 -7.02 8.69 4.28
CA ALA A 97 -8.29 8.00 3.98
C ALA A 97 -9.07 8.60 2.80
N LYS A 98 -9.01 9.93 2.59
CA LYS A 98 -9.64 10.62 1.46
C LYS A 98 -9.06 10.25 0.08
N TYR A 99 -7.81 9.81 0.01
CA TYR A 99 -7.11 9.48 -1.24
C TYR A 99 -6.91 7.97 -1.45
N VAL A 100 -7.05 7.15 -0.41
CA VAL A 100 -6.87 5.69 -0.47
C VAL A 100 -7.69 5.07 -1.61
N ALA A 101 -8.96 5.43 -1.76
CA ALA A 101 -9.82 4.87 -2.81
C ALA A 101 -9.28 5.15 -4.22
N THR A 102 -8.82 6.38 -4.47
CA THR A 102 -8.22 6.77 -5.75
C THR A 102 -6.90 6.05 -5.98
N ALA A 103 -6.01 6.04 -4.98
CA ALA A 103 -4.72 5.36 -5.07
C ALA A 103 -4.87 3.86 -5.33
N MET A 104 -5.76 3.19 -4.59
CA MET A 104 -6.10 1.78 -4.80
C MET A 104 -6.64 1.52 -6.20
N SER A 105 -7.50 2.39 -6.73
CA SER A 105 -8.06 2.22 -8.08
C SER A 105 -6.98 2.27 -9.18
N VAL A 106 -5.99 3.14 -9.03
CA VAL A 106 -4.86 3.26 -9.98
C VAL A 106 -3.94 2.04 -9.84
N SER A 107 -3.58 1.67 -8.61
CA SER A 107 -2.79 0.46 -8.34
C SER A 107 -3.44 -0.81 -8.89
N CYS A 108 -4.76 -0.96 -8.71
CA CYS A 108 -5.54 -2.06 -9.31
C CYS A 108 -5.41 -2.08 -10.84
N GLN A 109 -5.62 -0.94 -11.51
CA GLN A 109 -5.54 -0.86 -12.96
C GLN A 109 -4.16 -1.22 -13.48
N VAL A 110 -3.10 -0.74 -12.83
CA VAL A 110 -1.72 -1.09 -13.19
C VAL A 110 -1.49 -2.59 -12.97
N ASN A 111 -1.92 -3.15 -11.85
CA ASN A 111 -1.78 -4.57 -11.54
C ASN A 111 -2.46 -5.46 -12.60
N TRP A 112 -3.74 -5.19 -12.89
CA TRP A 112 -4.49 -5.98 -13.87
C TRP A 112 -3.95 -5.82 -15.30
N SER A 113 -3.46 -4.63 -15.65
CA SER A 113 -2.80 -4.39 -16.94
C SER A 113 -1.50 -5.20 -17.07
N CYS A 114 -0.66 -5.19 -16.03
CA CYS A 114 0.55 -6.01 -15.99
C CYS A 114 0.23 -7.51 -16.08
N ASN A 115 -0.78 -7.98 -15.35
CA ASN A 115 -1.22 -9.37 -15.42
C ASN A 115 -1.68 -9.76 -16.82
N PHE A 116 -2.44 -8.88 -17.49
CA PHE A 116 -2.88 -9.10 -18.87
C PHE A 116 -1.69 -9.19 -19.85
N ILE A 117 -0.74 -8.26 -19.76
CA ILE A 117 0.46 -8.24 -20.61
C ILE A 117 1.30 -9.49 -20.39
N ILE A 118 1.56 -9.88 -19.14
CA ILE A 118 2.33 -11.09 -18.83
C ILE A 118 1.58 -12.34 -19.32
N GLY A 119 0.26 -12.41 -19.14
CA GLY A 119 -0.56 -13.53 -19.61
C GLY A 119 -0.48 -13.72 -21.13
N LEU A 120 -0.42 -12.62 -21.90
CA LEU A 120 -0.23 -12.68 -23.34
C LEU A 120 1.22 -12.98 -23.74
N ALA A 121 2.20 -12.39 -23.05
CA ALA A 121 3.61 -12.48 -23.42
C ALA A 121 4.25 -13.84 -23.03
N PHE A 122 3.83 -14.43 -21.90
CA PHE A 122 4.47 -15.61 -21.34
C PHE A 122 4.48 -16.84 -22.27
N PRO A 123 3.39 -17.19 -22.99
CA PRO A 123 3.42 -18.32 -23.93
C PRO A 123 4.47 -18.16 -25.03
N TYR A 124 4.61 -16.95 -25.60
CA TYR A 124 5.64 -16.66 -26.59
C TYR A 124 7.04 -16.72 -25.96
N MET A 125 7.20 -16.11 -24.78
CA MET A 125 8.46 -16.13 -24.04
C MET A 125 8.92 -17.56 -23.74
N ASN A 126 8.01 -18.42 -23.26
CA ASN A 126 8.28 -19.82 -22.97
C ASN A 126 8.62 -20.62 -24.24
N LYS A 127 7.98 -20.31 -25.38
CA LYS A 127 8.29 -20.95 -26.67
C LYS A 127 9.72 -20.67 -27.15
N TYR A 128 10.22 -19.44 -26.98
CA TYR A 128 11.54 -19.05 -27.49
C TYR A 128 12.68 -19.25 -26.48
N LEU A 129 12.42 -19.05 -25.19
CA LEU A 129 13.43 -19.12 -24.13
C LEU A 129 13.43 -20.44 -23.36
N GLY A 130 12.35 -21.23 -23.44
CA GLY A 130 12.22 -22.49 -22.70
C GLY A 130 12.47 -22.29 -21.20
N PRO A 131 13.42 -23.04 -20.60
CA PRO A 131 13.81 -22.87 -19.19
C PRO A 131 14.21 -21.45 -18.78
N TYR A 132 14.79 -20.66 -19.70
CA TYR A 132 15.22 -19.28 -19.42
C TYR A 132 14.06 -18.27 -19.37
N SER A 133 12.82 -18.69 -19.65
CA SER A 133 11.63 -17.84 -19.56
C SER A 133 11.38 -17.29 -18.14
N PHE A 134 11.96 -17.94 -17.12
CA PHE A 134 11.94 -17.47 -15.73
C PHE A 134 12.95 -16.33 -15.46
N GLY A 135 13.96 -16.14 -16.31
CA GLY A 135 15.02 -15.14 -16.15
C GLY A 135 14.53 -13.70 -16.03
N PRO A 136 13.62 -13.22 -16.91
CA PRO A 136 13.03 -11.89 -16.78
C PRO A 136 12.28 -11.68 -15.47
N PHE A 137 11.60 -12.71 -14.94
CA PHE A 137 10.93 -12.62 -13.64
C PHE A 137 11.93 -12.52 -12.49
N ALA A 138 13.04 -13.27 -12.54
CA ALA A 138 14.13 -13.14 -11.58
C ALA A 138 14.73 -11.73 -11.61
N LEU A 139 14.90 -11.13 -12.79
CA LEU A 139 15.36 -9.74 -12.91
C LEU A 139 14.38 -8.76 -12.26
N VAL A 140 13.09 -8.88 -12.54
CA VAL A 140 12.06 -8.04 -11.90
C VAL A 140 12.07 -8.20 -10.38
N LEU A 141 12.18 -9.43 -9.87
CA LEU A 141 12.27 -9.69 -8.43
C LEU A 141 13.50 -9.04 -7.78
N LEU A 142 14.65 -9.06 -8.47
CA LEU A 142 15.85 -8.38 -8.01
C LEU A 142 15.66 -6.86 -7.97
N LEU A 143 15.04 -6.29 -9.02
CA LEU A 143 14.71 -4.86 -9.03
C LEU A 143 13.71 -4.50 -7.92
N THR A 144 12.71 -5.34 -7.68
CA THR A 144 11.77 -5.17 -6.57
C THR A 144 12.48 -5.25 -5.22
N PHE A 145 13.44 -6.16 -5.04
CA PHE A 145 14.23 -6.25 -3.81
C PHE A 145 15.04 -4.96 -3.58
N ILE A 146 15.73 -4.47 -4.62
CA ILE A 146 16.51 -3.22 -4.56
C ILE A 146 15.58 -2.04 -4.24
N PHE A 147 14.47 -1.92 -4.96
CA PHE A 147 13.47 -0.88 -4.72
C PHE A 147 12.94 -0.94 -3.27
N ALA A 148 12.57 -2.12 -2.79
CA ALA A 148 12.09 -2.30 -1.42
C ALA A 148 13.16 -1.94 -0.37
N ALA A 149 14.43 -2.24 -0.65
CA ALA A 149 15.53 -1.95 0.27
C ALA A 149 15.76 -0.44 0.44
N PHE A 150 15.79 0.29 -0.68
CA PHE A 150 16.18 1.71 -0.67
C PHE A 150 14.99 2.68 -0.63
N GLU A 151 13.93 2.38 -1.37
CA GLU A 151 12.83 3.33 -1.57
C GLU A 151 11.68 3.14 -0.60
N LEU A 152 11.39 1.90 -0.18
CA LEU A 152 10.23 1.63 0.65
C LEU A 152 10.49 2.02 2.13
N PRO A 153 9.67 2.89 2.73
CA PRO A 153 9.69 3.13 4.17
C PRO A 153 9.03 1.95 4.92
N GLU A 154 9.28 1.83 6.23
CA GLU A 154 8.51 0.92 7.05
C GLU A 154 7.15 1.55 7.37
N THR A 155 6.06 0.84 7.05
CA THR A 155 4.68 1.32 7.23
C THR A 155 4.01 0.73 8.47
N GLN A 156 4.58 -0.31 9.07
CA GLN A 156 3.99 -0.94 10.25
C GLN A 156 3.95 0.00 11.44
N GLY A 157 2.74 0.31 11.92
CA GLY A 157 2.52 1.05 13.17
C GLY A 157 2.77 2.55 13.06
N THR A 158 2.98 3.07 11.85
CA THR A 158 3.20 4.50 11.57
C THR A 158 1.91 5.13 11.03
N THR A 159 1.61 6.38 11.40
CA THR A 159 0.46 7.08 10.81
C THR A 159 0.76 7.56 9.39
N PRO A 160 -0.25 7.72 8.50
CA PRO A 160 -0.02 8.27 7.16
C PRO A 160 0.67 9.65 7.19
N GLU A 161 0.37 10.48 8.19
CA GLU A 161 0.96 11.80 8.37
C GLU A 161 2.45 11.73 8.73
N GLU A 162 2.83 10.81 9.63
CA GLU A 162 4.23 10.55 10.00
C GLU A 162 5.01 9.98 8.81
N LEU A 163 4.40 9.09 8.03
CA LEU A 163 4.97 8.54 6.79
C LEU A 163 5.22 9.65 5.76
N GLN A 164 4.26 10.55 5.55
CA GLN A 164 4.42 11.70 4.66
C GLN A 164 5.55 12.62 5.14
N ALA A 165 5.61 12.93 6.44
CA ALA A 165 6.68 13.76 7.01
C ALA A 165 8.06 13.12 6.83
N GLU A 166 8.18 11.81 7.03
CA GLU A 166 9.43 11.07 6.82
C GLU A 166 9.83 11.03 5.35
N LEU A 167 8.88 10.82 4.42
CA LEU A 167 9.15 10.87 2.98
C LEU A 167 9.61 12.27 2.53
N VAL A 168 8.99 13.33 3.05
CA VAL A 168 9.39 14.72 2.79
C VAL A 168 10.78 15.00 3.35
N ARG A 169 11.05 14.58 4.60
CA ARG A 169 12.37 14.73 5.24
C ARG A 169 13.46 13.97 4.49
N ARG A 170 13.18 12.77 4.01
CA ARG A 170 14.14 12.00 3.19
C ARG A 170 14.45 12.72 1.89
N ASN A 171 13.44 13.37 1.29
CA ASN A 171 13.57 14.10 0.03
C ASN A 171 14.05 15.56 0.20
N SER A 172 14.03 16.13 1.41
CA SER A 172 14.44 17.52 1.67
C SER A 172 15.96 17.73 1.53
N ASN A 173 16.75 16.65 1.48
CA ASN A 173 18.17 16.71 1.10
C ASN A 173 18.37 16.89 -0.42
N VAL A 174 17.30 16.78 -1.23
CA VAL A 174 17.32 16.87 -2.70
C VAL A 174 16.48 18.05 -3.21
N VAL A 175 15.46 18.47 -2.46
CA VAL A 175 14.63 19.64 -2.80
C VAL A 175 15.29 20.91 -2.28
N TYR A 176 16.01 21.63 -3.15
CA TYR A 176 16.16 23.07 -2.98
C TYR A 176 14.77 23.69 -3.03
N HIS A 177 14.30 24.24 -1.91
CA HIS A 177 13.13 25.11 -1.93
C HIS A 177 13.55 26.46 -2.52
N ASN A 178 13.65 26.50 -3.85
CA ASN A 178 13.61 27.75 -4.61
C ASN A 178 12.13 27.82 -5.09
N ILE A 179 11.35 28.89 -4.91
CA ILE A 179 11.64 30.31 -5.04
C ILE A 179 10.61 31.06 -4.17
N ASP A 180 11.04 31.73 -3.10
CA ASP A 180 10.34 32.95 -2.68
C ASP A 180 10.82 34.09 -3.58
N ILE A 181 9.90 34.64 -4.37
CA ILE A 181 10.11 35.79 -5.25
C ILE A 181 10.14 37.05 -4.38
N GLU A 182 11.01 37.12 -3.37
CA GLU A 182 11.26 38.35 -2.61
C GLU A 182 12.66 38.24 -1.99
N GLY A 183 13.63 38.83 -2.70
CA GLY A 183 15.04 38.64 -2.47
C GLY A 183 15.53 39.14 -1.11
N ASN A 184 15.77 38.23 -0.18
CA ASN A 184 16.66 38.48 0.96
C ASN A 184 17.51 37.24 1.27
N TYR A 185 18.71 37.17 0.68
CA TYR A 185 19.57 35.97 0.65
C TYR A 185 20.54 35.83 1.84
N ASN A 186 20.35 36.56 2.95
CA ASN A 186 21.40 36.68 3.98
C ASN A 186 21.03 36.19 5.38
N VAL A 187 19.95 35.40 5.53
CA VAL A 187 19.65 34.78 6.83
C VAL A 187 20.07 33.32 6.80
N PRO A 188 21.07 32.90 7.60
CA PRO A 188 21.41 31.49 7.75
C PRO A 188 20.16 30.72 8.19
N LEU A 189 19.88 29.61 7.51
CA LEU A 189 18.68 28.77 7.72
C LEU A 189 18.39 28.47 9.20
N ASP A 190 19.40 28.36 10.06
CA ASP A 190 19.22 28.08 11.49
C ASP A 190 18.66 29.26 12.29
N VAL A 191 18.87 30.50 11.84
CA VAL A 191 18.51 31.70 12.58
C VAL A 191 17.01 32.01 12.46
N GLU A 192 16.42 31.88 11.27
CA GLU A 192 14.98 32.13 11.07
C GLU A 192 14.12 31.14 11.86
N TRP A 193 14.44 29.84 11.81
CA TRP A 193 13.71 28.83 12.58
C TRP A 193 13.81 29.06 14.08
N ARG A 194 14.97 29.52 14.56
CA ARG A 194 15.14 29.88 15.98
C ARG A 194 14.29 31.07 16.37
N MET A 195 14.25 32.11 15.53
CA MET A 195 13.41 33.29 15.76
C MET A 195 11.91 32.94 15.70
N ALA A 196 11.47 32.13 14.73
CA ALA A 196 10.09 31.70 14.61
C ALA A 196 9.65 30.83 15.80
N MET A 197 10.49 29.89 16.25
CA MET A 197 10.23 29.08 17.45
C MET A 197 10.21 29.91 18.74
N GLU A 198 11.04 30.94 18.82
CA GLU A 198 11.06 31.87 19.95
C GLU A 198 9.81 32.77 19.94
N GLN A 199 9.36 33.23 18.77
CA GLN A 199 8.09 33.94 18.62
C GLN A 199 6.90 33.09 19.02
N LEU A 200 6.84 31.84 18.57
CA LEU A 200 5.79 30.90 18.97
C LEU A 200 5.76 30.76 20.49
N LYS A 201 6.90 30.47 21.14
CA LYS A 201 6.96 30.37 22.60
C LYS A 201 6.45 31.63 23.31
N LEU A 202 6.78 32.81 22.79
CA LEU A 202 6.30 34.07 23.34
C LEU A 202 4.79 34.22 23.17
N GLU A 203 4.24 33.88 22.01
CA GLU A 203 2.79 33.87 21.77
C GLU A 203 2.06 32.86 22.65
N GLU A 204 2.63 31.67 22.86
CA GLU A 204 2.11 30.64 23.76
C GLU A 204 2.10 31.14 25.21
N GLU A 205 3.19 31.75 25.69
CA GLU A 205 3.26 32.36 27.02
C GLU A 205 2.24 33.49 27.19
N ASP A 206 2.06 34.32 26.17
CA ASP A 206 1.11 35.43 26.20
C ASP A 206 -0.34 34.93 26.19
N ALA A 207 -0.63 33.90 25.40
CA ALA A 207 -1.91 33.21 25.38
C ALA A 207 -2.20 32.50 26.71
N MET A 208 -1.17 31.91 27.36
CA MET A 208 -1.31 31.31 28.69
C MET A 208 -1.61 32.36 29.75
N LYS A 209 -0.92 33.51 29.73
CA LYS A 209 -1.19 34.65 30.63
C LYS A 209 -2.60 35.22 30.43
N LYS A 210 -3.07 35.25 29.18
CA LYS A 210 -4.42 35.72 28.81
C LYS A 210 -5.52 34.67 29.02
N GLY A 211 -5.16 33.45 29.43
CA GLY A 211 -6.11 32.34 29.64
C GLY A 211 -6.80 31.87 28.35
N SER A 212 -6.27 32.25 27.18
CA SER A 212 -6.82 31.90 25.86
C SER A 212 -6.06 30.75 25.18
N TYR A 213 -5.06 30.18 25.87
CA TYR A 213 -4.24 29.10 25.32
C TYR A 213 -5.01 27.78 25.28
N ASN A 214 -5.13 27.21 24.08
CA ASN A 214 -5.82 25.95 23.85
C ASN A 214 -4.82 24.80 23.90
N TYR A 215 -4.84 24.01 24.98
CA TYR A 215 -3.95 22.86 25.22
C TYR A 215 -4.20 21.65 24.29
N GLY A 216 -4.99 21.80 23.22
CA GLY A 216 -5.11 20.80 22.16
C GLY A 216 -5.88 19.52 22.53
N PHE A 217 -6.55 19.48 23.68
CA PHE A 217 -7.40 18.36 24.08
C PHE A 217 -8.87 18.75 24.00
N GLN A 218 -9.57 18.33 22.93
CA GLN A 218 -11.05 18.38 22.90
C GLN A 218 -11.59 17.03 23.41
N PRO A 219 -12.26 16.97 24.57
CA PRO A 219 -13.06 15.81 24.91
C PRO A 219 -14.31 15.80 24.02
N MET A 220 -14.64 14.65 23.42
CA MET A 220 -15.91 14.45 22.71
C MET A 220 -17.09 14.50 23.70
N THR A 221 -17.57 15.68 24.07
CA THR A 221 -18.89 15.84 24.71
C THR A 221 -19.60 17.11 24.26
N GLN A 222 -20.57 16.89 23.36
CA GLN A 222 -21.90 17.48 23.34
C GLN A 222 -22.04 19.02 23.20
N SER A 223 -22.10 19.49 21.94
CA SER A 223 -22.83 20.71 21.58
C SER A 223 -23.46 20.58 20.20
N ALA A 224 -24.64 19.96 20.16
CA ALA A 224 -25.56 20.14 19.03
C ALA A 224 -25.89 21.65 18.89
N PRO A 225 -25.91 22.21 17.67
CA PRO A 225 -26.23 23.62 17.50
C PRO A 225 -27.69 23.90 17.91
N ARG A 226 -27.85 24.83 18.86
CA ARG A 226 -29.15 25.36 19.28
C ARG A 226 -29.74 26.19 18.13
N ILE A 227 -30.94 25.81 17.69
CA ILE A 227 -31.75 26.53 16.70
C ILE A 227 -31.95 27.98 17.17
N SER A 228 -31.34 28.96 16.49
CA SER A 228 -31.72 30.37 16.62
C SER A 228 -32.87 30.66 15.66
N GLN A 229 -33.96 31.20 16.19
CA GLN A 229 -35.10 31.65 15.41
C GLN A 229 -34.68 32.64 14.33
N ALA A 230 -34.74 32.21 13.07
CA ALA A 230 -34.75 33.09 11.91
C ALA A 230 -36.20 33.17 11.43
N SER A 231 -36.72 34.40 11.38
CA SER A 231 -38.03 34.77 10.87
C SER A 231 -38.29 34.21 9.47
N PHE A 232 -39.39 33.45 9.32
CA PHE A 232 -39.88 32.99 8.02
C PHE A 232 -40.44 34.17 7.21
N PRO A 233 -40.05 34.35 5.93
CA PRO A 233 -40.83 35.13 4.98
C PRO A 233 -42.15 34.40 4.73
N GLN A 234 -43.28 35.09 4.89
CA GLN A 234 -44.59 34.57 4.50
C GLN A 234 -44.66 34.49 2.96
N GLU A 235 -44.76 33.29 2.40
CA GLU A 235 -45.17 33.13 1.01
C GLU A 235 -46.70 33.22 0.89
N PRO A 236 -47.24 33.86 -0.16
CA PRO A 236 -48.67 34.05 -0.33
C PRO A 236 -49.38 32.75 -0.70
N THR A 237 -50.44 32.47 0.05
CA THR A 237 -51.41 31.38 -0.16
C THR A 237 -52.22 31.58 -1.44
N THR A 238 -51.94 30.81 -2.49
CA THR A 238 -52.88 30.64 -3.62
C THR A 238 -52.81 29.23 -4.19
N TRP A 239 -53.62 28.30 -3.67
CA TRP A 239 -54.33 27.27 -4.46
C TRP A 239 -55.20 26.41 -3.52
N ALA A 240 -56.18 27.03 -2.87
CA ALA A 240 -57.29 26.21 -2.39
C ALA A 240 -57.88 25.40 -3.55
N SER A 241 -58.38 24.22 -3.24
CA SER A 241 -59.40 23.46 -3.98
C SER A 241 -58.97 22.72 -5.25
N SER A 242 -58.74 21.41 -5.12
CA SER A 242 -59.64 20.41 -5.73
C SER A 242 -59.26 18.99 -5.31
N MET A 243 -60.20 18.32 -4.64
CA MET A 243 -60.67 16.94 -4.88
C MET A 243 -59.62 15.84 -5.11
N GLY A 244 -59.59 14.70 -4.43
CA GLY A 244 -60.57 14.04 -3.58
C GLY A 244 -60.12 12.59 -3.30
N THR A 245 -60.54 12.09 -2.14
CA THR A 245 -60.86 10.70 -1.74
C THR A 245 -60.58 9.57 -2.76
N SER A 246 -59.81 8.52 -2.47
CA SER A 246 -60.19 7.30 -1.68
C SER A 246 -59.22 6.12 -2.04
N PRO A 247 -59.29 4.89 -1.47
CA PRO A 247 -58.22 4.23 -0.71
C PRO A 247 -57.66 2.93 -1.40
N PRO A 248 -56.80 2.08 -0.75
CA PRO A 248 -55.86 1.19 -1.43
C PRO A 248 -56.39 -0.23 -1.65
N THR A 249 -55.89 -0.92 -2.70
CA THR A 249 -55.92 -2.40 -2.77
C THR A 249 -54.84 -2.99 -3.67
N ARG A 250 -54.20 -4.02 -3.10
CA ARG A 250 -53.39 -5.13 -3.64
C ARG A 250 -51.97 -4.86 -4.14
#